data_AF-A0A6A5C7C4-F1
#
_entry.id   AF-A0A6A5C7C4-F1
#
_cell.length_a   1.000
_cell.length_b   1.000
_cell.length_c   1.000
_cell.angle_alpha   90.00
_cell.angle_beta   90.00
_cell.angle_gamma   90.00
#
_symmetry.space_group_name_H-M   'P 1'
#
loop_
_entity.id
_entity.type
_entity.pdbx_description
1 polymer ?
#
loop_
_entity_poly.entity_id
_entity_poly.type
_entity_poly.pdbx_seq_one_letter_code
_entity_poly.pdbx_strand_id
1 'polypeptide(L)'
;MTTNLWFLLDFDMTLDNNSSSSYSPITKTNVTECHPDLFLLNSTSRELFPIIEYDICPDTYVSFSIMLVFVILYGVMIAVAGVGLIWKRHSGHIMARNLGHLFTIMISGFLFVFMFCIRIVIGRKIFPCAVYSLCFFVSGPVVTMPTTCRCLKLFFEYRLNLFKMKLFGDESSFKVQQSFVATSMNLSTKETQEGGEKELGAISNKNHQVSDVTKIDSSQSTSSSSISNLFKSTSAGQCSDLVDEDLLPMKKLATPRELRILKFFQFMVSYKFVAVAFIAIFLLQIAIWLIVGSADEIVYAVKGERSLVASGFFEFRHGCIVTYSVLIIILVEAIVHISLEVVALILCFISDRDTWNIKKETLVAVICQIFAITGFVVAGYIPIVATLTDYFVPYLLSLVGYIALDVIICVLLPIFYAIRAEYLLERKDMTLSDSSVEIVLKHKKAYPIMLDFARRSYCPEAVLCWSDIQRFKKTVNKEKRKEMAQFIIDTYVTISSPLEINIPNIAKTHQELNEKLKANQVVVDMFQQIEIFCIQDLNEVLHRLSASNKFIASLIETR
;
A
#
# COMPACT_ATOMS: atom_id res chain seq x y z
N MET A 1 -16.13 29.36 9.80
CA MET A 1 -15.67 29.59 8.41
C MET A 1 -16.39 28.58 7.51
N THR A 2 -17.72 28.68 7.48
CA THR A 2 -18.62 27.53 7.23
C THR A 2 -19.96 27.93 6.58
N THR A 3 -20.10 29.17 6.10
CA THR A 3 -21.37 29.77 5.69
C THR A 3 -21.52 30.00 4.17
N ASN A 4 -20.49 29.73 3.37
CA ASN A 4 -20.47 30.13 1.95
C ASN A 4 -20.75 28.98 0.95
N LEU A 5 -21.18 27.80 1.41
CA LEU A 5 -21.52 26.68 0.49
C LEU A 5 -22.97 26.73 -0.01
N TRP A 6 -23.84 27.55 0.60
CA TRP A 6 -25.23 27.73 0.16
C TRP A 6 -25.36 28.56 -1.12
N PHE A 7 -24.40 29.45 -1.39
CA PHE A 7 -24.44 30.38 -2.54
C PHE A 7 -24.26 29.73 -3.93
N LEU A 8 -24.06 28.40 -3.98
CA LEU A 8 -24.03 27.61 -5.22
C LEU A 8 -25.32 26.78 -5.43
N LEU A 9 -26.30 26.88 -4.54
CA LEU A 9 -27.58 26.16 -4.62
C LEU A 9 -28.80 27.08 -4.80
N ASP A 10 -28.65 28.40 -4.70
CA ASP A 10 -29.65 29.38 -5.18
C ASP A 10 -29.60 29.49 -6.71
N PHE A 11 -29.83 28.36 -7.39
CA PHE A 11 -30.22 28.36 -8.80
C PHE A 11 -31.71 28.68 -8.85
N ASP A 12 -32.01 29.97 -8.98
CA ASP A 12 -33.36 30.51 -8.94
C ASP A 12 -34.18 29.96 -10.11
N MET A 13 -34.96 28.90 -9.86
CA MET A 13 -35.91 28.33 -10.82
C MET A 13 -37.11 29.26 -10.96
N THR A 14 -36.92 30.34 -11.71
CA THR A 14 -38.02 31.14 -12.23
C THR A 14 -38.84 30.29 -13.19
N LEU A 15 -39.84 29.60 -12.65
CA LEU A 15 -40.88 28.90 -13.40
C LEU A 15 -41.63 29.91 -14.28
N ASP A 16 -41.32 29.91 -15.58
CA ASP A 16 -42.06 30.66 -16.61
C ASP A 16 -43.46 30.06 -16.79
N ASN A 17 -44.32 30.40 -15.85
CA ASN A 17 -45.68 29.88 -15.73
C ASN A 17 -46.63 30.65 -16.66
N ASN A 18 -46.41 30.60 -17.98
CA ASN A 18 -47.28 31.25 -18.98
C ASN A 18 -47.19 30.66 -20.41
N SER A 19 -47.56 29.37 -20.56
CA SER A 19 -47.94 28.82 -21.87
C SER A 19 -48.98 27.71 -21.75
N SER A 20 -50.26 28.09 -21.78
CA SER A 20 -51.37 27.14 -21.87
C SER A 20 -51.51 26.57 -23.30
N SER A 21 -50.53 25.76 -23.71
CA SER A 21 -50.57 25.03 -24.99
C SER A 21 -51.42 23.77 -24.86
N SER A 22 -52.43 23.63 -25.72
CA SER A 22 -53.31 22.47 -25.78
C SER A 22 -52.54 21.18 -26.10
N TYR A 23 -52.55 20.22 -25.17
CA TYR A 23 -51.98 18.89 -25.39
C TYR A 23 -52.73 18.14 -26.50
N SER A 24 -52.09 18.04 -27.67
CA SER A 24 -52.46 17.07 -28.70
C SER A 24 -52.01 15.67 -28.27
N PRO A 25 -52.83 14.61 -28.43
CA PRO A 25 -52.41 13.25 -28.10
C PRO A 25 -51.26 12.82 -29.02
N ILE A 26 -50.11 12.49 -28.42
CA ILE A 26 -48.86 12.20 -29.13
C ILE A 26 -49.02 10.96 -30.02
N THR A 27 -49.10 11.17 -31.33
CA THR A 27 -49.11 10.11 -32.33
C THR A 27 -47.73 9.46 -32.45
N LYS A 28 -47.60 8.26 -31.90
CA LYS A 28 -46.58 7.21 -32.16
C LYS A 28 -45.44 7.61 -33.12
N THR A 29 -44.35 8.15 -32.57
CA THR A 29 -43.05 8.20 -33.23
C THR A 29 -41.99 7.60 -32.29
N ASN A 30 -41.48 6.42 -32.67
CA ASN A 30 -40.24 5.78 -32.17
C ASN A 30 -39.95 5.91 -30.66
N VAL A 31 -40.84 5.36 -29.82
CA VAL A 31 -40.56 5.17 -28.38
C VAL A 31 -39.60 3.99 -28.21
N THR A 32 -38.29 4.25 -28.18
CA THR A 32 -37.26 3.19 -28.06
C THR A 32 -36.14 3.43 -27.03
N GLU A 33 -36.08 4.57 -26.35
CA GLU A 33 -34.92 4.90 -25.49
C GLU A 33 -35.14 4.64 -23.99
N CYS A 34 -36.36 4.84 -23.47
CA CYS A 34 -36.69 4.60 -22.07
C CYS A 34 -37.63 3.40 -21.90
N HIS A 35 -37.39 2.57 -20.88
CA HIS A 35 -38.25 1.43 -20.58
C HIS A 35 -39.62 1.89 -20.05
N PRO A 36 -40.75 1.34 -20.54
CA PRO A 36 -42.10 1.82 -20.19
C PRO A 36 -42.41 1.77 -18.70
N ASP A 37 -41.86 0.80 -17.96
CA ASP A 37 -42.07 0.64 -16.52
C ASP A 37 -41.66 1.88 -15.70
N LEU A 38 -40.68 2.66 -16.17
CA LEU A 38 -40.26 3.91 -15.51
C LEU A 38 -41.37 4.98 -15.48
N PHE A 39 -42.35 4.89 -16.38
CA PHE A 39 -43.50 5.80 -16.46
C PHE A 39 -44.74 5.24 -15.75
N LEU A 40 -44.84 3.91 -15.59
CA LEU A 40 -45.96 3.26 -14.90
C LEU A 40 -45.84 3.34 -13.37
N LEU A 41 -44.63 3.53 -12.86
CA LEU A 41 -44.30 3.58 -11.44
C LEU A 41 -44.51 4.96 -10.80
N ASN A 42 -45.75 5.48 -10.86
CA ASN A 42 -46.14 6.79 -10.32
C ASN A 42 -45.72 7.04 -8.85
N SER A 43 -45.54 5.99 -8.04
CA SER A 43 -45.11 6.10 -6.63
C SER A 43 -43.60 6.07 -6.41
N THR A 44 -42.79 5.66 -7.40
CA THR A 44 -41.33 5.60 -7.28
C THR A 44 -40.58 6.54 -8.21
N SER A 45 -41.23 7.12 -9.21
CA SER A 45 -40.69 8.26 -9.97
C SER A 45 -40.48 9.46 -9.04
N ARG A 46 -39.37 10.17 -9.21
CA ARG A 46 -39.06 11.41 -8.48
C ARG A 46 -39.78 12.62 -9.07
N GLU A 47 -40.19 12.54 -10.32
CA GLU A 47 -40.85 13.62 -11.08
C GLU A 47 -42.37 13.53 -10.95
N LEU A 48 -43.03 14.68 -10.75
CA LEU A 48 -44.49 14.77 -10.68
C LEU A 48 -45.17 14.36 -12.00
N PHE A 49 -44.50 14.65 -13.12
CA PHE A 49 -44.90 14.24 -14.45
C PHE A 49 -43.67 13.59 -15.12
N PRO A 50 -43.60 12.24 -15.21
CA PRO A 50 -42.45 11.56 -15.79
C PRO A 50 -42.39 11.84 -17.29
N ILE A 51 -41.47 12.72 -17.70
CA ILE A 51 -41.22 13.08 -19.10
C ILE A 51 -39.79 12.70 -19.50
N ILE A 52 -39.55 12.46 -20.78
CA ILE A 52 -38.19 12.34 -21.32
C ILE A 52 -37.69 13.75 -21.62
N GLU A 53 -36.50 14.10 -21.14
CA GLU A 53 -35.89 15.41 -21.35
C GLU A 53 -34.39 15.23 -21.57
N TYR A 54 -33.84 15.83 -22.63
CA TYR A 54 -32.44 15.63 -23.07
C TYR A 54 -32.04 14.16 -23.27
N ASP A 55 -32.99 13.35 -23.75
CA ASP A 55 -32.90 11.89 -23.92
C ASP A 55 -32.71 11.12 -22.59
N ILE A 56 -33.02 11.78 -21.45
CA ILE A 56 -32.91 11.21 -20.10
C ILE A 56 -34.28 10.80 -19.58
N CYS A 57 -34.36 9.54 -19.13
CA CYS A 57 -35.56 8.96 -18.52
C CYS A 57 -35.81 9.57 -17.12
N PRO A 58 -37.05 9.51 -16.60
CA PRO A 58 -37.35 10.00 -15.25
C PRO A 58 -36.55 9.26 -14.18
N ASP A 59 -35.94 10.01 -13.25
CA ASP A 59 -35.20 9.44 -12.12
C ASP A 59 -36.14 8.80 -11.09
N THR A 60 -35.66 7.79 -10.36
CA THR A 60 -36.44 7.13 -9.29
C THR A 60 -35.94 7.50 -7.89
N TYR A 61 -36.87 7.51 -6.92
CA TYR A 61 -36.53 7.60 -5.50
C TYR A 61 -35.66 6.43 -5.00
N VAL A 62 -35.65 5.29 -5.71
CA VAL A 62 -34.84 4.12 -5.33
C VAL A 62 -33.35 4.40 -5.55
N SER A 63 -32.96 4.85 -6.75
CA SER A 63 -31.55 5.17 -7.03
C SER A 63 -31.05 6.36 -6.20
N PHE A 64 -31.90 7.37 -5.99
CA PHE A 64 -31.64 8.46 -5.04
C PHE A 64 -31.33 7.92 -3.62
N SER A 65 -32.20 7.05 -3.09
CA SER A 65 -32.06 6.53 -1.72
C SER A 65 -30.81 5.67 -1.56
N ILE A 66 -30.52 4.80 -2.53
CA ILE A 66 -29.32 3.94 -2.52
C ILE A 66 -28.05 4.80 -2.53
N MET A 67 -27.96 5.80 -3.42
CA MET A 67 -26.78 6.65 -3.52
C MET A 67 -26.62 7.61 -2.32
N LEU A 68 -27.74 8.09 -1.74
CA LEU A 68 -27.71 8.90 -0.52
C LEU A 68 -27.22 8.08 0.69
N VAL A 69 -27.74 6.86 0.88
CA VAL A 69 -27.26 5.96 1.94
C VAL A 69 -25.79 5.61 1.72
N PHE A 70 -25.38 5.33 0.48
CA PHE A 70 -23.99 5.02 0.16
C PHE A 70 -23.05 6.17 0.50
N VAL A 71 -23.34 7.42 0.08
CA VAL A 71 -22.44 8.56 0.33
C VAL A 71 -22.35 8.90 1.83
N ILE A 72 -23.42 8.70 2.60
CA ILE A 72 -23.39 8.84 4.07
C ILE A 72 -22.49 7.77 4.70
N LEU A 73 -22.68 6.49 4.35
CA LEU A 73 -21.86 5.40 4.88
C LEU A 73 -20.38 5.55 4.50
N TYR A 74 -20.10 5.94 3.26
CA TYR A 74 -18.75 6.23 2.78
C TYR A 74 -18.12 7.42 3.51
N GLY A 75 -18.89 8.49 3.76
CA GLY A 75 -18.44 9.65 4.54
C GLY A 75 -18.07 9.28 5.98
N VAL A 76 -18.88 8.45 6.64
CA VAL A 76 -18.57 7.90 7.98
C VAL A 76 -17.30 7.04 7.94
N MET A 77 -17.15 6.18 6.93
CA MET A 77 -15.97 5.35 6.75
C MET A 77 -14.69 6.18 6.57
N ILE A 78 -14.73 7.25 5.77
CA ILE A 78 -13.63 8.20 5.59
C ILE A 78 -13.29 8.92 6.89
N ALA A 79 -14.29 9.35 7.67
CA ALA A 79 -14.08 9.98 8.98
C ALA A 79 -13.39 9.02 9.97
N VAL A 80 -13.88 7.77 10.07
CA VAL A 80 -13.28 6.73 10.92
C VAL A 80 -11.85 6.41 10.49
N ALA A 81 -11.60 6.25 9.19
CA ALA A 81 -10.26 6.01 8.67
C ALA A 81 -9.32 7.19 8.95
N GLY A 82 -9.79 8.42 8.81
CA GLY A 82 -9.00 9.63 9.09
C GLY A 82 -8.60 9.76 10.56
N VAL A 83 -9.53 9.53 11.49
CA VAL A 83 -9.25 9.49 12.93
C VAL A 83 -8.26 8.36 13.25
N GLY A 84 -8.46 7.16 12.68
CA GLY A 84 -7.57 6.02 12.87
C GLY A 84 -6.15 6.26 12.34
N LEU A 85 -6.00 6.90 11.16
CA LEU A 85 -4.71 7.30 10.61
C LEU A 85 -3.99 8.31 11.50
N ILE A 86 -4.69 9.33 12.01
CA ILE A 86 -4.10 10.34 12.90
C ILE A 86 -3.65 9.69 14.23
N TRP A 87 -4.49 8.82 14.80
CA TRP A 87 -4.22 8.12 16.06
C TRP A 87 -3.04 7.15 15.94
N LYS A 88 -3.00 6.33 14.89
CA LYS A 88 -1.96 5.31 14.67
C LYS A 88 -0.83 5.73 13.71
N ARG A 89 -0.67 7.04 13.47
CA ARG A 89 0.34 7.62 12.55
C ARG A 89 1.78 7.19 12.80
N HIS A 90 2.10 6.84 14.04
CA HIS A 90 3.44 6.45 14.48
C HIS A 90 3.70 4.94 14.43
N SER A 91 2.70 4.12 14.10
CA SER A 91 2.88 2.67 13.99
C SER A 91 3.61 2.26 12.71
N GLY A 92 4.46 1.23 12.79
CA GLY A 92 5.22 0.72 11.64
C GLY A 92 4.35 0.35 10.43
N HIS A 93 3.14 -0.19 10.67
CA HIS A 93 2.14 -0.46 9.63
C HIS A 93 1.74 0.78 8.81
N ILE A 94 1.57 1.93 9.47
CA ILE A 94 1.17 3.19 8.81
C ILE A 94 2.39 3.91 8.23
N MET A 95 3.53 3.94 8.94
CA MET A 95 4.78 4.53 8.45
C MET A 95 5.25 3.88 7.15
N ALA A 96 5.25 2.54 7.06
CA ALA A 96 5.67 1.81 5.85
C ALA A 96 4.83 2.17 4.60
N ARG A 97 3.55 2.49 4.77
CA ARG A 97 2.65 2.88 3.67
C ARG A 97 2.75 4.38 3.30
N ASN A 98 3.43 5.18 4.14
CA ASN A 98 3.51 6.65 4.08
C ASN A 98 2.14 7.33 4.26
N LEU A 99 1.99 8.06 5.37
CA LEU A 99 0.76 8.76 5.76
C LEU A 99 0.21 9.69 4.66
N GLY A 100 1.08 10.40 3.93
CA GLY A 100 0.65 11.30 2.85
C GLY A 100 0.04 10.57 1.65
N HIS A 101 0.54 9.36 1.36
CA HIS A 101 -0.04 8.50 0.33
C HIS A 101 -1.43 8.01 0.75
N LEU A 102 -1.59 7.52 1.99
CA LEU A 102 -2.87 7.07 2.52
C LEU A 102 -3.95 8.18 2.50
N PHE A 103 -3.58 9.41 2.87
CA PHE A 103 -4.49 10.56 2.71
C PHE A 103 -4.83 10.88 1.26
N THR A 104 -3.89 10.71 0.32
CA THR A 104 -4.16 10.92 -1.11
C THR A 104 -5.23 9.96 -1.61
N ILE A 105 -5.16 8.67 -1.24
CA ILE A 105 -6.17 7.65 -1.56
C ILE A 105 -7.55 8.05 -1.03
N MET A 106 -7.62 8.43 0.26
CA MET A 106 -8.88 8.85 0.88
C MET A 106 -9.48 10.08 0.22
N ILE A 107 -8.66 11.08 -0.13
CA ILE A 107 -9.13 12.33 -0.74
C ILE A 107 -9.56 12.09 -2.19
N SER A 108 -8.78 11.36 -3.00
CA SER A 108 -9.15 11.08 -4.39
C SER A 108 -10.39 10.19 -4.46
N GLY A 109 -10.47 9.16 -3.62
CA GLY A 109 -11.65 8.30 -3.48
C GLY A 109 -12.88 9.07 -3.03
N PHE A 110 -12.76 9.93 -2.00
CA PHE A 110 -13.86 10.78 -1.54
C PHE A 110 -14.36 11.74 -2.61
N LEU A 111 -13.48 12.47 -3.28
CA LEU A 111 -13.88 13.39 -4.35
C LEU A 111 -14.61 12.65 -5.48
N PHE A 112 -14.11 11.49 -5.90
CA PHE A 112 -14.76 10.68 -6.94
C PHE A 112 -16.14 10.17 -6.50
N VAL A 113 -16.22 9.47 -5.36
CA VAL A 113 -17.47 8.91 -4.83
C VAL A 113 -18.49 10.02 -4.59
N PHE A 114 -18.07 11.14 -4.01
CA PHE A 114 -18.94 12.29 -3.79
C PHE A 114 -19.50 12.86 -5.10
N MET A 115 -18.66 13.10 -6.11
CA MET A 115 -19.09 13.64 -7.41
C MET A 115 -20.05 12.70 -8.16
N PHE A 116 -19.82 11.40 -8.08
CA PHE A 116 -20.67 10.41 -8.74
C PHE A 116 -21.98 10.12 -7.99
N CYS A 117 -21.97 10.10 -6.65
CA CYS A 117 -23.19 10.00 -5.86
C CYS A 117 -24.03 11.29 -5.92
N ILE A 118 -23.41 12.47 -5.83
CA ILE A 118 -24.13 13.75 -5.84
C ILE A 118 -24.86 13.99 -7.17
N ARG A 119 -24.33 13.49 -8.30
CA ARG A 119 -25.06 13.45 -9.58
C ARG A 119 -26.43 12.78 -9.47
N ILE A 120 -26.49 11.59 -8.86
CA ILE A 120 -27.75 10.84 -8.72
C ILE A 120 -28.65 11.46 -7.64
N VAL A 121 -28.06 12.03 -6.58
CA VAL A 121 -28.80 12.73 -5.51
C VAL A 121 -29.42 14.03 -6.02
N ILE A 122 -28.71 14.83 -6.82
CA ILE A 122 -29.25 16.03 -7.48
C ILE A 122 -30.27 15.63 -8.55
N GLY A 123 -29.91 14.69 -9.43
CA GLY A 123 -30.74 14.17 -10.52
C GLY A 123 -29.97 14.23 -11.85
N ARG A 124 -30.11 13.20 -12.68
CA ARG A 124 -29.39 13.02 -13.95
C ARG A 124 -29.65 14.15 -14.95
N LYS A 125 -30.85 14.75 -14.92
CA LYS A 125 -31.28 15.87 -15.77
C LYS A 125 -30.68 17.22 -15.39
N ILE A 126 -30.46 17.46 -14.09
CA ILE A 126 -30.02 18.75 -13.56
C ILE A 126 -28.50 18.80 -13.42
N PHE A 127 -27.84 17.67 -13.14
CA PHE A 127 -26.40 17.66 -12.89
C PHE A 127 -25.58 17.99 -14.15
N PRO A 128 -24.74 19.06 -14.15
CA PRO A 128 -24.06 19.56 -15.34
C PRO A 128 -23.30 18.50 -16.14
N CYS A 129 -23.59 18.39 -17.44
CA CYS A 129 -22.96 17.39 -18.30
C CYS A 129 -21.44 17.52 -18.37
N ALA A 130 -20.91 18.74 -18.50
CA ALA A 130 -19.47 19.01 -18.55
C ALA A 130 -18.71 18.55 -17.30
N VAL A 131 -19.34 18.63 -16.13
CA VAL A 131 -18.76 18.15 -14.87
C VAL A 131 -18.75 16.62 -14.85
N TYR A 132 -19.83 15.98 -15.30
CA TYR A 132 -19.93 14.52 -15.39
C TYR A 132 -18.96 13.92 -16.43
N SER A 133 -18.84 14.53 -17.60
CA SER A 133 -17.92 14.07 -18.65
C SER A 133 -16.47 14.17 -18.17
N LEU A 134 -16.09 15.27 -17.51
CA LEU A 134 -14.78 15.41 -16.88
C LEU A 134 -14.50 14.31 -15.82
N CYS A 135 -15.49 13.98 -14.98
CA CYS A 135 -15.35 12.92 -13.98
C CYS A 135 -15.01 11.54 -14.57
N PHE A 136 -15.40 11.24 -15.82
CA PHE A 136 -15.02 9.99 -16.49
C PHE A 136 -13.57 9.98 -16.99
N PHE A 137 -13.11 11.04 -17.64
CA PHE A 137 -11.69 11.14 -18.07
C PHE A 137 -10.73 11.20 -16.87
N VAL A 138 -11.22 11.63 -15.71
CA VAL A 138 -10.50 11.60 -14.42
C VAL A 138 -10.62 10.22 -13.73
N SER A 139 -11.52 9.33 -14.17
CA SER A 139 -11.78 8.06 -13.48
C SER A 139 -10.61 7.10 -13.51
N GLY A 140 -9.95 6.94 -14.68
CA GLY A 140 -8.81 6.06 -14.86
C GLY A 140 -7.69 6.34 -13.85
N PRO A 141 -7.17 7.58 -13.75
CA PRO A 141 -6.15 7.90 -12.76
C PRO A 141 -6.63 7.75 -11.32
N VAL A 142 -7.86 8.18 -10.98
CA VAL A 142 -8.32 8.14 -9.59
C VAL A 142 -8.47 6.71 -9.08
N VAL A 143 -8.90 5.79 -9.93
CA VAL A 143 -9.02 4.36 -9.59
C VAL A 143 -7.64 3.68 -9.52
N THR A 144 -6.75 3.92 -10.49
CA THR A 144 -5.52 3.11 -10.68
C THR A 144 -4.23 3.71 -10.13
N MET A 145 -4.11 5.04 -10.02
CA MET A 145 -2.88 5.69 -9.55
C MET A 145 -2.55 5.45 -8.08
N PRO A 146 -3.53 5.33 -7.15
CA PRO A 146 -3.29 4.83 -5.79
C PRO A 146 -2.40 3.59 -5.77
N THR A 147 -2.83 2.54 -6.46
CA THR A 147 -2.19 1.23 -6.49
C THR A 147 -0.88 1.26 -7.27
N THR A 148 -0.87 1.92 -8.43
CA THR A 148 0.33 2.08 -9.28
C THR A 148 1.46 2.80 -8.53
N CYS A 149 1.16 3.93 -7.86
CA CYS A 149 2.15 4.66 -7.07
C CYS A 149 2.67 3.83 -5.89
N ARG A 150 1.82 3.02 -5.25
CA ARG A 150 2.21 2.13 -4.15
C ARG A 150 3.17 1.04 -4.61
N CYS A 151 2.86 0.37 -5.72
CA CYS A 151 3.72 -0.62 -6.37
C CYS A 151 5.10 -0.04 -6.71
N LEU A 152 5.13 1.13 -7.37
CA LEU A 152 6.36 1.82 -7.71
C LEU A 152 7.17 2.22 -6.48
N LYS A 153 6.52 2.80 -5.44
CA LYS A 153 7.18 3.14 -4.17
C LYS A 153 7.89 1.93 -3.57
N LEU A 154 7.20 0.80 -3.39
CA LEU A 154 7.78 -0.42 -2.81
C LEU A 154 8.99 -0.93 -3.61
N PHE A 155 8.90 -0.89 -4.95
CA PHE A 155 10.03 -1.25 -5.81
C PHE A 155 11.22 -0.30 -5.63
N PHE A 156 11.00 1.02 -5.62
CA PHE A 156 12.08 2.00 -5.42
C PHE A 156 12.65 1.97 -4.01
N GLU A 157 11.86 1.65 -2.98
CA GLU A 157 12.31 1.50 -1.59
C GLU A 157 13.21 0.26 -1.42
N TYR A 158 12.88 -0.83 -2.10
CA TYR A 158 13.72 -2.02 -2.23
C TYR A 158 15.06 -1.71 -2.93
N ARG A 159 15.01 -1.01 -4.07
CA ARG A 159 16.20 -0.59 -4.81
C ARG A 159 17.07 0.36 -3.99
N LEU A 160 16.45 1.30 -3.28
CA LEU A 160 17.12 2.23 -2.36
C LEU A 160 17.89 1.46 -1.28
N ASN A 161 17.26 0.49 -0.61
CA ASN A 161 17.89 -0.20 0.51
C ASN A 161 18.91 -1.26 0.11
N LEU A 162 18.77 -1.89 -1.07
CA LEU A 162 19.90 -2.62 -1.68
C LEU A 162 21.09 -1.70 -1.94
N PHE A 163 20.83 -0.47 -2.42
CA PHE A 163 21.89 0.49 -2.71
C PHE A 163 22.55 1.02 -1.43
N LYS A 164 21.78 1.35 -0.38
CA LYS A 164 22.30 1.67 0.96
C LYS A 164 23.18 0.53 1.49
N MET A 165 22.71 -0.71 1.44
CA MET A 165 23.47 -1.86 1.94
C MET A 165 24.77 -2.11 1.15
N LYS A 166 24.79 -1.85 -0.15
CA LYS A 166 26.04 -1.90 -0.92
C LYS A 166 27.01 -0.78 -0.49
N LEU A 167 26.52 0.44 -0.31
CA LEU A 167 27.33 1.60 0.05
C LEU A 167 27.86 1.56 1.49
N PHE A 168 27.08 1.07 2.45
CA PHE A 168 27.41 1.17 3.88
C PHE A 168 27.60 -0.18 4.57
N GLY A 169 27.02 -1.26 4.06
CA GLY A 169 27.21 -2.61 4.60
C GLY A 169 28.65 -3.10 4.49
N ASP A 170 29.03 -3.99 5.40
CA ASP A 170 30.31 -4.68 5.41
C ASP A 170 30.33 -5.78 4.33
N GLU A 171 31.34 -5.79 3.45
CA GLU A 171 31.42 -6.80 2.37
C GLU A 171 31.45 -8.24 2.91
N SER A 172 32.01 -8.44 4.11
CA SER A 172 32.05 -9.74 4.77
C SER A 172 30.64 -10.26 5.07
N SER A 173 29.73 -9.36 5.51
CA SER A 173 28.34 -9.69 5.81
C SER A 173 27.58 -10.10 4.54
N PHE A 174 27.83 -9.42 3.41
CA PHE A 174 27.21 -9.78 2.13
C PHE A 174 27.66 -11.17 1.63
N LYS A 175 28.96 -11.48 1.73
CA LYS A 175 29.51 -12.80 1.35
C LYS A 175 28.94 -13.94 2.20
N VAL A 176 28.85 -13.74 3.53
CA VAL A 176 28.22 -14.70 4.46
C VAL A 176 26.73 -14.89 4.16
N GLN A 177 26.01 -13.81 3.85
CA GLN A 177 24.60 -13.89 3.51
C GLN A 177 24.37 -14.65 2.19
N GLN A 178 25.19 -14.39 1.17
CA GLN A 178 25.09 -15.05 -0.14
C GLN A 178 25.37 -16.56 -0.03
N SER A 179 26.34 -16.97 0.80
CA SER A 179 26.59 -18.39 1.07
C SER A 179 25.43 -19.05 1.83
N PHE A 180 24.88 -18.39 2.86
CA PHE A 180 23.76 -18.94 3.63
C PHE A 180 22.48 -19.12 2.79
N VAL A 181 22.17 -18.17 1.90
CA VAL A 181 21.03 -18.30 0.96
C VAL A 181 21.23 -19.51 0.04
N ALA A 182 22.42 -19.69 -0.54
CA ALA A 182 22.74 -20.85 -1.36
C ALA A 182 22.64 -22.18 -0.58
N THR A 183 23.12 -22.23 0.67
CA THR A 183 22.96 -23.42 1.53
C THR A 183 21.50 -23.71 1.85
N SER A 184 20.69 -22.69 2.12
CA SER A 184 19.26 -22.87 2.46
C SER A 184 18.42 -23.41 1.29
N MET A 185 18.72 -23.01 0.06
CA MET A 185 18.08 -23.57 -1.14
C MET A 185 18.45 -25.05 -1.35
N ASN A 186 19.70 -25.44 -1.03
CA ASN A 186 20.14 -26.82 -1.15
C ASN A 186 19.54 -27.75 -0.08
N LEU A 187 19.22 -27.23 1.11
CA LEU A 187 18.63 -28.02 2.19
C LEU A 187 17.17 -28.39 1.90
N SER A 188 16.36 -27.43 1.45
CA SER A 188 14.93 -27.64 1.15
C SER A 188 14.69 -28.65 0.02
N THR A 189 15.67 -28.85 -0.86
CA THR A 189 15.57 -29.81 -1.98
C THR A 189 15.80 -31.26 -1.52
N LYS A 190 16.56 -31.49 -0.44
CA LYS A 190 16.85 -32.85 0.05
C LYS A 190 15.71 -33.48 0.84
N GLU A 191 14.98 -32.70 1.64
CA GLU A 191 13.88 -33.23 2.48
C GLU A 191 12.67 -33.74 1.68
N THR A 192 12.62 -33.52 0.35
CA THR A 192 11.54 -34.02 -0.52
C THR A 192 11.89 -35.35 -1.23
N GLN A 193 13.12 -35.86 -1.12
CA GLN A 193 13.58 -37.00 -1.92
C GLN A 193 13.79 -38.34 -1.18
N GLU A 194 13.76 -38.37 0.16
CA GLU A 194 13.95 -39.63 0.94
C GLU A 194 12.64 -40.29 1.42
N GLY A 195 11.47 -39.83 0.96
CA GLY A 195 10.15 -40.32 1.40
C GLY A 195 9.45 -41.33 0.47
N GLY A 196 10.13 -41.81 -0.58
CA GLY A 196 9.45 -42.29 -1.81
C GLY A 196 9.73 -43.71 -2.29
N GLU A 197 10.27 -44.63 -1.48
CA GLU A 197 10.51 -46.01 -1.94
C GLU A 197 10.38 -47.06 -0.83
N LYS A 198 9.15 -47.57 -0.62
CA LYS A 198 8.91 -48.85 0.07
C LYS A 198 7.75 -49.65 -0.53
N GLU A 199 8.14 -50.74 -1.19
CA GLU A 199 7.50 -52.06 -1.24
C GLU A 199 5.97 -52.13 -1.45
N LEU A 200 5.59 -52.37 -2.70
CA LEU A 200 4.37 -53.07 -3.05
C LEU A 200 4.57 -54.60 -2.83
N GLY A 201 4.27 -55.08 -1.62
CA GLY A 201 4.39 -56.50 -1.22
C GLY A 201 3.04 -57.17 -0.97
N ALA A 202 2.89 -58.45 -1.37
CA ALA A 202 1.58 -59.10 -1.51
C ALA A 202 1.06 -59.85 -0.26
N ILE A 203 -0.27 -59.84 -0.11
CA ILE A 203 -1.18 -60.94 0.32
C ILE A 203 -0.66 -61.92 1.39
N SER A 204 -1.30 -61.93 2.58
CA SER A 204 -1.91 -63.17 3.15
C SER A 204 -2.86 -62.91 4.33
N ASN A 205 -3.87 -63.78 4.48
CA ASN A 205 -4.85 -63.78 5.56
C ASN A 205 -4.29 -64.40 6.85
N LYS A 206 -4.72 -63.91 8.03
CA LYS A 206 -5.58 -64.70 8.96
C LYS A 206 -5.98 -63.95 10.25
N ASN A 207 -7.16 -64.33 10.75
CA ASN A 207 -7.72 -64.06 12.07
C ASN A 207 -6.73 -64.39 13.22
N HIS A 208 -6.78 -63.68 14.35
CA HIS A 208 -7.59 -64.15 15.50
C HIS A 208 -7.79 -63.10 16.62
N GLN A 209 -8.54 -63.53 17.64
CA GLN A 209 -9.12 -62.78 18.75
C GLN A 209 -8.20 -62.70 19.98
N VAL A 210 -8.43 -61.65 20.80
CA VAL A 210 -8.62 -61.68 22.28
C VAL A 210 -7.64 -62.50 23.13
N SER A 211 -6.87 -61.82 24.01
CA SER A 211 -6.99 -61.94 25.48
C SER A 211 -5.91 -61.17 26.28
N ASP A 212 -6.35 -60.59 27.40
CA ASP A 212 -5.70 -60.45 28.72
C ASP A 212 -4.26 -59.93 28.94
N VAL A 213 -4.21 -58.73 29.54
CA VAL A 213 -3.81 -58.45 30.95
C VAL A 213 -2.40 -58.83 31.48
N THR A 214 -1.84 -57.85 32.23
CA THR A 214 -0.74 -57.87 33.23
C THR A 214 0.75 -57.72 32.83
N LYS A 215 1.27 -56.53 33.20
CA LYS A 215 2.48 -56.24 34.02
C LYS A 215 3.90 -56.59 33.52
N ILE A 216 4.74 -55.53 33.52
CA ILE A 216 6.15 -55.48 34.02
C ILE A 216 7.15 -56.29 33.16
N ASP A 217 8.32 -55.80 32.70
CA ASP A 217 9.22 -54.76 33.24
C ASP A 217 10.02 -54.00 32.15
N SER A 218 10.93 -53.13 32.60
CA SER A 218 11.93 -52.36 31.83
C SER A 218 12.74 -53.10 30.74
N SER A 219 12.98 -52.45 29.57
CA SER A 219 14.34 -52.25 29.01
C SER A 219 14.40 -51.41 27.69
N GLN A 220 15.28 -50.40 27.71
CA GLN A 220 16.18 -49.86 26.65
C GLN A 220 15.79 -49.74 25.14
N SER A 221 16.13 -48.55 24.58
CA SER A 221 16.55 -48.25 23.18
C SER A 221 15.54 -48.55 22.03
N THR A 222 15.38 -47.78 20.95
CA THR A 222 16.09 -46.63 20.34
C THR A 222 15.06 -45.89 19.43
N SER A 223 15.29 -44.77 18.73
CA SER A 223 16.46 -43.88 18.52
C SER A 223 15.97 -42.48 18.13
N SER A 224 16.62 -41.42 18.64
CA SER A 224 16.31 -40.01 18.27
C SER A 224 17.49 -39.04 18.45
N SER A 225 18.72 -39.57 18.45
CA SER A 225 19.95 -38.88 18.89
C SER A 225 20.76 -38.18 17.78
N SER A 226 20.24 -38.08 16.54
CA SER A 226 21.03 -37.64 15.38
C SER A 226 21.21 -36.13 15.22
N ILE A 227 20.45 -35.29 15.93
CA ILE A 227 20.47 -33.81 15.76
C ILE A 227 21.22 -33.10 16.90
N SER A 228 21.22 -33.64 18.12
CA SER A 228 21.78 -33.00 19.31
C SER A 228 23.32 -32.94 19.35
N ASN A 229 24.00 -33.76 18.54
CA ASN A 229 25.47 -33.81 18.52
C ASN A 229 26.13 -32.81 17.54
N LEU A 230 25.38 -32.23 16.58
CA LEU A 230 25.97 -31.28 15.61
C LEU A 230 26.15 -29.85 16.19
N PHE A 231 25.49 -29.55 17.31
CA PHE A 231 25.56 -28.23 17.96
C PHE A 231 26.45 -28.18 19.22
N LYS A 232 26.94 -29.33 19.72
CA LYS A 232 27.57 -29.42 21.06
C LYS A 232 29.07 -29.11 21.13
N SER A 233 29.71 -28.75 20.01
CA SER A 233 31.17 -28.57 19.92
C SER A 233 31.65 -27.14 19.62
N THR A 234 30.76 -26.15 19.48
CA THR A 234 31.17 -24.73 19.42
C THR A 234 31.19 -24.16 20.84
N SER A 235 32.32 -24.26 21.53
CA SER A 235 32.49 -23.65 22.85
C SER A 235 32.33 -22.12 22.77
N ALA A 236 31.60 -21.55 23.73
CA ALA A 236 31.25 -20.12 23.73
C ALA A 236 32.40 -19.19 24.19
N GLY A 237 33.66 -19.59 23.97
CA GLY A 237 34.80 -19.12 24.76
C GLY A 237 36.06 -18.77 23.98
N GLN A 238 35.96 -18.13 22.81
CA GLN A 238 36.98 -17.25 22.21
C GLN A 238 36.46 -16.66 20.89
N CYS A 239 36.09 -15.38 20.90
CA CYS A 239 35.66 -14.65 19.67
C CYS A 239 36.21 -13.21 19.64
N SER A 240 37.39 -13.01 20.24
CA SER A 240 38.03 -11.70 20.42
C SER A 240 39.18 -11.41 19.45
N ASP A 241 39.88 -12.44 18.93
CA ASP A 241 41.26 -12.28 18.45
C ASP A 241 41.41 -12.34 16.91
N LEU A 242 40.32 -12.16 16.15
CA LEU A 242 40.32 -12.15 14.67
C LEU A 242 39.59 -10.92 14.10
N VAL A 243 39.87 -9.76 14.68
CA VAL A 243 39.55 -8.46 14.07
C VAL A 243 40.88 -7.77 13.78
N ASP A 244 41.38 -7.92 12.55
CA ASP A 244 42.57 -7.20 12.06
C ASP A 244 42.37 -5.68 12.24
N GLU A 245 43.12 -5.07 13.16
CA GLU A 245 42.98 -3.65 13.52
C GLU A 245 43.40 -2.69 12.39
N ASP A 246 44.09 -3.21 11.38
CA ASP A 246 44.58 -2.48 10.20
C ASP A 246 43.68 -2.63 8.96
N LEU A 247 42.64 -3.47 8.99
CA LEU A 247 41.74 -3.69 7.84
C LEU A 247 40.42 -2.91 7.93
N LEU A 248 40.46 -1.73 8.55
CA LEU A 248 39.46 -0.68 8.43
C LEU A 248 39.97 0.44 7.49
N PRO A 249 39.96 0.24 6.16
CA PRO A 249 39.94 1.37 5.26
C PRO A 249 38.63 2.12 5.55
N MET A 250 38.71 3.29 6.19
CA MET A 250 37.55 4.17 6.35
C MET A 250 36.86 4.28 5.00
N LYS A 251 35.64 3.74 4.91
CA LYS A 251 35.01 3.42 3.64
C LYS A 251 34.87 4.74 2.88
N LYS A 252 35.64 4.89 1.78
CA LYS A 252 35.75 6.17 1.05
C LYS A 252 34.37 6.75 0.87
N LEU A 253 34.17 8.01 1.28
CA LEU A 253 32.88 8.68 1.22
C LEU A 253 32.24 8.43 -0.15
N ALA A 254 30.98 8.02 -0.14
CA ALA A 254 30.26 7.61 -1.35
C ALA A 254 30.45 8.64 -2.46
N THR A 255 30.77 8.18 -3.67
CA THR A 255 31.15 9.10 -4.74
C THR A 255 30.00 10.08 -5.05
N PRO A 256 30.29 11.30 -5.54
CA PRO A 256 29.23 12.24 -5.91
C PRO A 256 28.24 11.72 -6.97
N ARG A 257 28.59 10.64 -7.69
CA ARG A 257 27.68 9.91 -8.58
C ARG A 257 26.71 9.02 -7.79
N GLU A 258 27.20 8.26 -6.81
CA GLU A 258 26.40 7.39 -5.97
C GLU A 258 25.44 8.20 -5.08
N LEU A 259 25.90 9.32 -4.52
CA LEU A 259 25.04 10.24 -3.77
C LEU A 259 23.89 10.82 -4.63
N ARG A 260 24.11 11.09 -5.92
CA ARG A 260 23.04 11.51 -6.84
C ARG A 260 22.03 10.39 -7.11
N ILE A 261 22.51 9.15 -7.29
CA ILE A 261 21.63 7.97 -7.48
C ILE A 261 20.78 7.73 -6.23
N LEU A 262 21.36 7.87 -5.04
CA LEU A 262 20.64 7.76 -3.78
C LEU A 262 19.57 8.85 -3.65
N LYS A 263 19.92 10.12 -3.91
CA LYS A 263 18.96 11.25 -3.87
C LYS A 263 17.81 11.05 -4.87
N PHE A 264 18.08 10.49 -6.05
CA PHE A 264 17.04 10.11 -7.00
C PHE A 264 16.08 9.06 -6.41
N PHE A 265 16.59 7.96 -5.84
CA PHE A 265 15.73 6.95 -5.21
C PHE A 265 14.96 7.49 -3.99
N GLN A 266 15.58 8.32 -3.15
CA GLN A 266 14.90 9.03 -2.06
C GLN A 266 13.75 9.91 -2.57
N PHE A 267 13.95 10.62 -3.69
CA PHE A 267 12.88 11.38 -4.33
C PHE A 267 11.74 10.48 -4.82
N MET A 268 12.03 9.38 -5.53
CA MET A 268 11.03 8.44 -6.04
C MET A 268 10.19 7.76 -4.93
N VAL A 269 10.76 7.57 -3.74
CA VAL A 269 10.06 7.01 -2.56
C VAL A 269 9.27 8.09 -1.79
N SER A 270 9.57 9.37 -2.02
CA SER A 270 8.96 10.49 -1.29
C SER A 270 7.49 10.75 -1.69
N TYR A 271 6.71 11.29 -0.75
CA TYR A 271 5.34 11.74 -1.03
C TYR A 271 5.29 12.84 -2.10
N LYS A 272 6.39 13.59 -2.30
CA LYS A 272 6.49 14.66 -3.28
C LYS A 272 6.43 14.12 -4.71
N PHE A 273 7.11 12.99 -4.98
CA PHE A 273 7.02 12.32 -6.27
C PHE A 273 5.59 11.84 -6.55
N VAL A 274 4.94 11.20 -5.57
CA VAL A 274 3.55 10.76 -5.69
C VAL A 274 2.61 11.93 -5.99
N ALA A 275 2.70 13.02 -5.23
CA ALA A 275 1.86 14.20 -5.45
C ALA A 275 2.07 14.83 -6.84
N VAL A 276 3.33 14.96 -7.30
CA VAL A 276 3.64 15.49 -8.64
C VAL A 276 3.14 14.56 -9.74
N ALA A 277 3.26 13.24 -9.58
CA ALA A 277 2.75 12.27 -10.54
C ALA A 277 1.22 12.32 -10.66
N PHE A 278 0.50 12.39 -9.53
CA PHE A 278 -0.96 12.57 -9.52
C PHE A 278 -1.38 13.86 -10.23
N ILE A 279 -0.75 15.00 -9.90
CA ILE A 279 -1.07 16.30 -10.52
C ILE A 279 -0.78 16.27 -12.03
N ALA A 280 0.37 15.72 -12.46
CA ALA A 280 0.74 15.65 -13.87
C ALA A 280 -0.23 14.79 -14.69
N ILE A 281 -0.65 13.64 -14.16
CA ILE A 281 -1.59 12.73 -14.85
C ILE A 281 -3.01 13.32 -14.85
N PHE A 282 -3.42 14.01 -13.78
CA PHE A 282 -4.70 14.71 -13.72
C PHE A 282 -4.79 15.85 -14.74
N LEU A 283 -3.72 16.66 -14.85
CA LEU A 283 -3.62 17.72 -15.88
C LEU A 283 -3.60 17.14 -17.29
N LEU A 284 -2.94 15.99 -17.50
CA LEU A 284 -2.95 15.28 -18.78
C LEU A 284 -4.37 14.83 -19.16
N GLN A 285 -5.15 14.30 -18.22
CA GLN A 285 -6.55 13.91 -18.51
C GLN A 285 -7.47 15.10 -18.74
N ILE A 286 -7.28 16.23 -18.04
CA ILE A 286 -8.00 17.47 -18.38
C ILE A 286 -7.68 17.91 -19.81
N ALA A 287 -6.42 17.82 -20.24
CA ALA A 287 -6.03 18.14 -21.61
C ALA A 287 -6.67 17.19 -22.64
N ILE A 288 -6.71 15.88 -22.35
CA ILE A 288 -7.37 14.88 -23.20
C ILE A 288 -8.89 15.15 -23.29
N TRP A 289 -9.55 15.40 -22.16
CA TRP A 289 -10.97 15.77 -22.10
C TRP A 289 -11.26 17.04 -22.92
N LEU A 290 -10.44 18.10 -22.77
CA LEU A 290 -10.57 19.33 -23.57
C LEU A 290 -10.42 19.07 -25.07
N ILE A 291 -9.45 18.25 -25.48
CA ILE A 291 -9.22 17.92 -26.90
C ILE A 291 -10.38 17.11 -27.47
N VAL A 292 -10.86 16.08 -26.75
CA VAL A 292 -11.97 15.23 -27.21
C VAL A 292 -13.29 16.02 -27.25
N GLY A 293 -13.58 16.83 -26.23
CA GLY A 293 -14.76 17.69 -26.23
C GLY A 293 -14.73 18.74 -27.34
N SER A 294 -13.56 19.36 -27.59
CA SER A 294 -13.40 20.31 -28.70
C SER A 294 -13.59 19.64 -30.06
N ALA A 295 -13.16 18.39 -30.22
CA ALA A 295 -13.37 17.63 -31.44
C ALA A 295 -14.86 17.28 -31.68
N ASP A 296 -15.62 16.92 -30.64
CA ASP A 296 -17.06 16.63 -30.75
C ASP A 296 -17.85 17.89 -31.14
N GLU A 297 -17.55 19.06 -30.55
CA GLU A 297 -18.21 20.32 -30.95
C GLU A 297 -17.83 20.77 -32.37
N ILE A 298 -16.60 20.53 -32.85
CA ILE A 298 -16.22 20.78 -34.25
C ILE A 298 -16.97 19.83 -35.20
N VAL A 299 -17.09 18.55 -34.86
CA VAL A 299 -17.86 17.57 -35.65
C VAL A 299 -19.34 17.96 -35.69
N TYR A 300 -19.90 18.39 -34.56
CA TYR A 300 -21.27 18.90 -34.48
C TYR A 300 -21.48 20.14 -35.36
N ALA A 301 -20.57 21.12 -35.32
CA ALA A 301 -20.64 22.32 -36.15
C ALA A 301 -20.58 22.03 -37.66
N VAL A 302 -19.94 20.92 -38.08
CA VAL A 302 -19.83 20.52 -39.49
C VAL A 302 -20.97 19.61 -39.96
N LYS A 303 -21.45 18.69 -39.10
CA LYS A 303 -22.43 17.66 -39.48
C LYS A 303 -23.86 17.91 -38.97
N GLY A 304 -24.04 18.72 -37.93
CA GLY A 304 -25.31 18.85 -37.20
C GLY A 304 -25.65 17.67 -36.28
N GLU A 305 -24.79 16.64 -36.22
CA GLU A 305 -24.96 15.43 -35.40
C GLU A 305 -23.84 15.35 -34.35
N ARG A 306 -24.19 15.00 -33.10
CA ARG A 306 -23.22 14.78 -32.00
C ARG A 306 -22.88 13.30 -31.91
N SER A 307 -21.59 12.97 -31.87
CA SER A 307 -21.12 11.58 -31.97
C SER A 307 -20.83 10.96 -30.60
N LEU A 308 -20.53 11.78 -29.59
CA LEU A 308 -20.12 11.32 -28.27
C LEU A 308 -21.14 11.61 -27.18
N VAL A 309 -21.71 12.82 -27.11
CA VAL A 309 -22.69 13.19 -26.08
C VAL A 309 -23.82 14.01 -26.68
N ALA A 310 -25.08 13.54 -26.59
CA ALA A 310 -26.25 14.23 -27.18
C ALA A 310 -26.36 15.71 -26.70
N SER A 311 -26.14 15.93 -25.41
CA SER A 311 -26.14 17.25 -24.76
C SER A 311 -24.93 18.13 -25.11
N GLY A 312 -23.86 17.57 -25.68
CA GLY A 312 -22.58 18.25 -25.89
C GLY A 312 -21.63 18.12 -24.70
N PHE A 313 -20.33 18.26 -24.95
CA PHE A 313 -19.29 18.02 -23.94
C PHE A 313 -19.18 19.14 -22.91
N PHE A 314 -19.45 20.38 -23.33
CA PHE A 314 -19.29 21.60 -22.53
C PHE A 314 -20.63 22.18 -22.08
N GLU A 315 -21.69 21.37 -22.03
CA GLU A 315 -22.99 21.82 -21.54
C GLU A 315 -23.03 21.82 -19.99
N PHE A 316 -23.43 22.97 -19.43
CA PHE A 316 -23.47 23.21 -17.98
C PHE A 316 -24.89 23.42 -17.45
N ARG A 317 -25.88 23.66 -18.32
CA ARG A 317 -27.27 23.98 -17.94
C ARG A 317 -28.09 22.74 -17.60
N HIS A 318 -27.78 21.62 -18.23
CA HIS A 318 -28.45 20.35 -18.02
C HIS A 318 -27.46 19.19 -18.05
N GLY A 319 -27.94 18.02 -17.63
CA GLY A 319 -27.19 16.78 -17.64
C GLY A 319 -27.27 16.03 -18.97
N CYS A 320 -26.67 14.84 -18.95
CA CYS A 320 -26.50 13.96 -20.09
C CYS A 320 -26.30 12.50 -19.66
N ILE A 321 -26.46 11.57 -20.59
CA ILE A 321 -26.20 10.13 -20.45
C ILE A 321 -24.89 9.74 -21.16
N VAL A 322 -24.27 8.66 -20.68
CA VAL A 322 -23.09 8.05 -21.31
C VAL A 322 -23.51 7.27 -22.54
N THR A 323 -23.03 7.65 -23.72
CA THR A 323 -23.23 6.87 -24.95
C THR A 323 -22.25 5.71 -25.04
N TYR A 324 -22.54 4.73 -25.92
CA TYR A 324 -21.60 3.65 -26.22
C TYR A 324 -20.23 4.16 -26.70
N SER A 325 -20.18 5.30 -27.41
CA SER A 325 -18.93 5.94 -27.85
C SER A 325 -18.06 6.36 -26.66
N VAL A 326 -18.67 6.93 -25.62
CA VAL A 326 -17.95 7.32 -24.39
C VAL A 326 -17.55 6.10 -23.57
N LEU A 327 -18.38 5.04 -23.51
CA LEU A 327 -17.98 3.77 -22.89
C LEU A 327 -16.76 3.14 -23.56
N ILE A 328 -16.63 3.23 -24.89
CA ILE A 328 -15.43 2.78 -25.62
C ILE A 328 -14.20 3.60 -25.21
N ILE A 329 -14.32 4.92 -25.11
CA ILE A 329 -13.22 5.80 -24.67
C ILE A 329 -12.78 5.43 -23.24
N ILE A 330 -13.72 5.28 -22.31
CA ILE A 330 -13.45 4.88 -20.92
C ILE A 330 -12.76 3.50 -20.87
N LEU A 331 -13.22 2.54 -21.70
CA LEU A 331 -12.59 1.21 -21.77
C LEU A 331 -11.15 1.28 -22.28
N VAL A 332 -10.88 2.07 -23.33
CA VAL A 332 -9.51 2.26 -23.85
C VAL A 332 -8.63 2.93 -22.80
N GLU A 333 -9.12 3.95 -22.11
CA GLU A 333 -8.39 4.62 -21.04
C GLU A 333 -8.07 3.67 -19.88
N ALA A 334 -9.07 2.89 -19.43
CA ALA A 334 -8.92 1.90 -18.37
C ALA A 334 -7.88 0.82 -18.75
N ILE A 335 -7.87 0.33 -20.00
CA ILE A 335 -6.88 -0.63 -20.49
C ILE A 335 -5.45 -0.06 -20.39
N VAL A 336 -5.25 1.21 -20.76
CA VAL A 336 -3.94 1.88 -20.66
C VAL A 336 -3.47 1.95 -19.20
N HIS A 337 -4.33 2.39 -18.28
CA HIS A 337 -3.95 2.47 -16.86
C HIS A 337 -3.74 1.11 -16.20
N ILE A 338 -4.62 0.13 -16.45
CA ILE A 338 -4.45 -1.25 -15.96
C ILE A 338 -3.14 -1.84 -16.48
N SER A 339 -2.74 -1.54 -17.73
CA SER A 339 -1.47 -2.01 -18.27
C SER A 339 -0.26 -1.42 -17.52
N LEU A 340 -0.29 -0.12 -17.20
CA LEU A 340 0.75 0.53 -16.38
C LEU A 340 0.79 -0.02 -14.95
N GLU A 341 -0.36 -0.27 -14.36
CA GLU A 341 -0.52 -0.85 -13.03
C GLU A 341 0.01 -2.29 -12.98
N VAL A 342 -0.30 -3.13 -13.97
CA VAL A 342 0.22 -4.51 -14.08
C VAL A 342 1.74 -4.51 -14.22
N VAL A 343 2.32 -3.59 -15.01
CA VAL A 343 3.79 -3.42 -15.08
C VAL A 343 4.35 -3.02 -13.72
N ALA A 344 3.74 -2.07 -13.02
CA ALA A 344 4.15 -1.68 -11.68
C ALA A 344 4.02 -2.84 -10.67
N LEU A 345 2.97 -3.65 -10.77
CA LEU A 345 2.74 -4.84 -9.93
C LEU A 345 3.81 -5.91 -10.18
N ILE A 346 4.21 -6.16 -11.43
CA ILE A 346 5.32 -7.07 -11.77
C ILE A 346 6.63 -6.57 -11.14
N LEU A 347 6.95 -5.27 -11.25
CA LEU A 347 8.10 -4.67 -10.57
C LEU A 347 8.01 -4.80 -9.04
N CYS A 348 6.81 -4.65 -8.47
CA CYS A 348 6.55 -4.87 -7.06
C CYS A 348 6.76 -6.34 -6.64
N PHE A 349 6.43 -7.32 -7.47
CA PHE A 349 6.73 -8.73 -7.20
C PHE A 349 8.22 -9.07 -7.29
N ILE A 350 8.99 -8.37 -8.13
CA ILE A 350 10.45 -8.52 -8.25
C ILE A 350 11.21 -8.05 -6.99
N SER A 351 10.63 -7.15 -6.18
CA SER A 351 11.28 -6.77 -4.90
C SER A 351 11.29 -7.94 -3.89
N ASP A 352 12.12 -7.85 -2.86
CA ASP A 352 12.24 -8.92 -1.86
C ASP A 352 10.92 -9.23 -1.10
N ARG A 353 10.93 -10.29 -0.29
CA ARG A 353 9.81 -10.65 0.60
C ARG A 353 9.46 -9.47 1.52
N ASP A 354 8.26 -8.98 1.33
CA ASP A 354 7.64 -7.90 2.11
C ASP A 354 7.21 -8.40 3.50
N THR A 355 7.65 -7.70 4.53
CA THR A 355 7.39 -8.04 5.94
C THR A 355 6.02 -7.57 6.44
N TRP A 356 5.36 -6.65 5.71
CA TRP A 356 4.10 -6.02 6.10
C TRP A 356 2.88 -6.50 5.31
N ASN A 357 3.05 -7.47 4.40
CA ASN A 357 2.02 -8.04 3.50
C ASN A 357 1.32 -7.02 2.56
N ILE A 358 1.88 -5.82 2.39
CA ILE A 358 1.41 -4.78 1.45
C ILE A 358 1.29 -5.35 0.02
N LYS A 359 2.19 -6.25 -0.41
CA LYS A 359 2.08 -6.92 -1.72
C LYS A 359 0.81 -7.75 -1.87
N LYS A 360 0.35 -8.41 -0.80
CA LYS A 360 -0.88 -9.23 -0.82
C LYS A 360 -2.12 -8.33 -0.83
N GLU A 361 -2.14 -7.30 0.00
CA GLU A 361 -3.20 -6.26 -0.01
C GLU A 361 -3.34 -5.65 -1.40
N THR A 362 -2.22 -5.28 -2.00
CA THR A 362 -2.15 -4.66 -3.34
C THR A 362 -2.60 -5.64 -4.43
N LEU A 363 -2.17 -6.91 -4.40
CA LEU A 363 -2.66 -7.93 -5.33
C LEU A 363 -4.18 -8.13 -5.24
N VAL A 364 -4.74 -8.20 -4.02
CA VAL A 364 -6.19 -8.34 -3.82
C VAL A 364 -6.93 -7.10 -4.33
N ALA A 365 -6.41 -5.89 -4.06
CA ALA A 365 -6.98 -4.65 -4.58
C ALA A 365 -7.01 -4.63 -6.13
N VAL A 366 -5.91 -4.99 -6.81
CA VAL A 366 -5.86 -5.08 -8.29
C VAL A 366 -6.87 -6.08 -8.84
N ILE A 367 -6.99 -7.27 -8.21
CA ILE A 367 -7.96 -8.29 -8.63
C ILE A 367 -9.40 -7.76 -8.51
N CYS A 368 -9.74 -7.16 -7.36
CA CYS A 368 -11.05 -6.54 -7.15
C CYS A 368 -11.32 -5.38 -8.13
N GLN A 369 -10.30 -4.59 -8.47
CA GLN A 369 -10.39 -3.50 -9.43
C GLN A 369 -10.73 -4.01 -10.84
N ILE A 370 -10.03 -5.06 -11.31
CA ILE A 370 -10.27 -5.67 -12.62
C ILE A 370 -11.72 -6.20 -12.69
N PHE A 371 -12.21 -6.85 -11.63
CA PHE A 371 -13.60 -7.30 -11.58
C PHE A 371 -14.60 -6.14 -11.57
N ALA A 372 -14.32 -5.05 -10.86
CA ALA A 372 -15.20 -3.89 -10.80
C ALA A 372 -15.27 -3.13 -12.13
N ILE A 373 -14.13 -2.89 -12.78
CA ILE A 373 -14.07 -2.26 -14.11
C ILE A 373 -14.75 -3.15 -15.16
N THR A 374 -14.49 -4.46 -15.14
CA THR A 374 -15.17 -5.41 -16.03
C THR A 374 -16.68 -5.39 -15.81
N GLY A 375 -17.13 -5.41 -14.55
CA GLY A 375 -18.54 -5.33 -14.19
C GLY A 375 -19.20 -4.03 -14.65
N PHE A 376 -18.54 -2.89 -14.46
CA PHE A 376 -19.00 -1.58 -14.94
C PHE A 376 -19.19 -1.55 -16.46
N VAL A 377 -18.18 -2.00 -17.21
CA VAL A 377 -18.20 -2.00 -18.68
C VAL A 377 -19.26 -2.97 -19.21
N VAL A 378 -19.31 -4.21 -18.70
CA VAL A 378 -20.31 -5.20 -19.13
C VAL A 378 -21.73 -4.73 -18.82
N ALA A 379 -21.96 -4.13 -17.64
CA ALA A 379 -23.25 -3.58 -17.28
C ALA A 379 -23.68 -2.41 -18.20
N GLY A 380 -22.74 -1.50 -18.53
CA GLY A 380 -22.99 -0.39 -19.46
C GLY A 380 -23.29 -0.83 -20.89
N TYR A 381 -22.76 -1.97 -21.34
CA TYR A 381 -23.05 -2.52 -22.68
C TYR A 381 -24.41 -3.24 -22.79
N ILE A 382 -25.00 -3.68 -21.69
CA ILE A 382 -26.29 -4.40 -21.70
C ILE A 382 -27.42 -3.35 -21.77
N PRO A 383 -28.20 -3.25 -22.88
CA PRO A 383 -29.12 -2.12 -23.05
C PRO A 383 -30.19 -2.03 -21.96
N ILE A 384 -30.74 -3.17 -21.53
CA ILE A 384 -31.74 -3.21 -20.43
C ILE A 384 -31.15 -2.77 -19.09
N VAL A 385 -29.85 -2.96 -18.86
CA VAL A 385 -29.19 -2.48 -17.64
C VAL A 385 -28.99 -0.97 -17.70
N ALA A 386 -28.60 -0.43 -18.86
CA ALA A 386 -28.43 1.00 -19.07
C ALA A 386 -29.77 1.78 -19.06
N THR A 387 -30.85 1.24 -19.65
CA THR A 387 -32.14 1.97 -19.82
C THR A 387 -33.16 1.71 -18.72
N LEU A 388 -33.06 0.61 -17.96
CA LEU A 388 -33.95 0.30 -16.85
C LEU A 388 -33.18 0.16 -15.53
N THR A 389 -32.22 -0.76 -15.44
CA THR A 389 -31.59 -1.10 -14.15
C THR A 389 -30.84 0.07 -13.51
N ASP A 390 -30.11 0.88 -14.29
CA ASP A 390 -29.34 2.03 -13.78
C ASP A 390 -30.23 3.04 -13.02
N TYR A 391 -31.49 3.20 -13.44
CA TYR A 391 -32.46 4.10 -12.80
C TYR A 391 -32.96 3.60 -11.44
N PHE A 392 -32.76 2.32 -11.10
CA PHE A 392 -33.02 1.75 -9.78
C PHE A 392 -31.73 1.50 -8.98
N VAL A 393 -30.78 0.76 -9.57
CA VAL A 393 -29.49 0.40 -8.99
C VAL A 393 -28.41 0.82 -9.99
N PRO A 394 -27.79 2.00 -9.80
CA PRO A 394 -26.82 2.52 -10.76
C PRO A 394 -25.66 1.55 -10.98
N TYR A 395 -25.34 1.18 -12.23
CA TYR A 395 -24.26 0.20 -12.48
C TYR A 395 -22.88 0.74 -12.10
N LEU A 396 -22.75 2.07 -12.09
CA LEU A 396 -21.67 2.86 -11.50
C LEU A 396 -21.35 2.51 -10.02
N LEU A 397 -22.30 1.93 -9.29
CA LEU A 397 -22.09 1.41 -7.93
C LEU A 397 -21.00 0.33 -7.87
N SER A 398 -20.68 -0.33 -8.99
CA SER A 398 -19.53 -1.25 -9.09
C SER A 398 -18.18 -0.55 -8.88
N LEU A 399 -17.92 0.56 -9.58
CA LEU A 399 -16.70 1.36 -9.43
C LEU A 399 -16.64 2.06 -8.06
N VAL A 400 -17.76 2.67 -7.66
CA VAL A 400 -17.89 3.39 -6.39
C VAL A 400 -17.77 2.43 -5.19
N GLY A 401 -18.32 1.22 -5.29
CA GLY A 401 -18.14 0.14 -4.32
C GLY A 401 -16.71 -0.40 -4.28
N TYR A 402 -16.02 -0.50 -5.42
CA TYR A 402 -14.59 -0.81 -5.44
C TYR A 402 -13.76 0.23 -4.71
N ILE A 403 -13.99 1.53 -4.92
CA ILE A 403 -13.25 2.59 -4.24
C ILE A 403 -13.49 2.54 -2.72
N ALA A 404 -14.67 2.11 -2.27
CA ALA A 404 -14.91 1.85 -0.85
C ALA A 404 -14.10 0.64 -0.34
N LEU A 405 -14.05 -0.43 -1.12
CA LEU A 405 -13.27 -1.63 -0.82
C LEU A 405 -11.75 -1.35 -0.84
N ASP A 406 -11.24 -0.47 -1.72
CA ASP A 406 -9.84 -0.03 -1.70
C ASP A 406 -9.51 0.75 -0.41
N VAL A 407 -10.37 1.68 0.03
CA VAL A 407 -10.19 2.35 1.34
C VAL A 407 -10.21 1.34 2.50
N ILE A 408 -11.06 0.33 2.45
CA ILE A 408 -11.08 -0.74 3.47
C ILE A 408 -9.75 -1.52 3.46
N ILE A 409 -9.31 -2.00 2.30
CA ILE A 409 -8.10 -2.84 2.18
C ILE A 409 -6.83 -2.05 2.49
N CYS A 410 -6.73 -0.82 1.99
CA CYS A 410 -5.48 -0.08 1.91
C CYS A 410 -5.30 0.93 3.05
N VAL A 411 -6.39 1.30 3.74
CA VAL A 411 -6.35 2.26 4.86
C VAL A 411 -6.85 1.62 6.16
N LEU A 412 -8.04 1.02 6.18
CA LEU A 412 -8.62 0.48 7.42
C LEU A 412 -7.94 -0.80 7.91
N LEU A 413 -7.65 -1.79 7.05
CA LEU A 413 -6.94 -3.00 7.46
C LEU A 413 -5.57 -2.70 8.12
N PRO A 414 -4.70 -1.82 7.57
CA PRO A 414 -3.47 -1.41 8.25
C PRO A 414 -3.67 -0.78 9.64
N ILE A 415 -4.74 0.00 9.84
CA ILE A 415 -5.10 0.57 11.16
C ILE A 415 -5.49 -0.56 12.12
N PHE A 416 -6.32 -1.51 11.70
CA PHE A 416 -6.67 -2.66 12.53
C PHE A 416 -5.48 -3.57 12.84
N TYR A 417 -4.54 -3.73 11.90
CA TYR A 417 -3.29 -4.46 12.15
C TYR A 417 -2.40 -3.73 13.16
N ALA A 418 -2.29 -2.40 13.10
CA ALA A 418 -1.57 -1.60 14.09
C ALA A 418 -2.18 -1.76 15.51
N ILE A 419 -3.51 -1.59 15.64
CA ILE A 419 -4.21 -1.76 16.92
C ILE A 419 -4.01 -3.18 17.49
N ARG A 420 -4.10 -4.21 16.62
CA ARG A 420 -3.88 -5.61 17.03
C ARG A 420 -2.44 -5.88 17.43
N ALA A 421 -1.46 -5.29 16.74
CA ALA A 421 -0.04 -5.47 17.06
C ALA A 421 0.29 -4.87 18.44
N GLU A 422 -0.20 -3.67 18.72
CA GLU A 422 -0.05 -2.97 20.01
C GLU A 422 -0.64 -3.80 21.16
N TYR A 423 -1.88 -4.29 21.02
CA TYR A 423 -2.52 -5.16 22.02
C TYR A 423 -1.78 -6.50 22.26
N LEU A 424 -1.05 -7.00 21.26
CA LEU A 424 -0.22 -8.20 21.39
C LEU A 424 1.16 -7.92 21.99
N LEU A 425 1.68 -6.69 21.83
CA LEU A 425 2.92 -6.21 22.45
C LEU A 425 2.70 -5.92 23.94
N GLU A 426 1.65 -5.20 24.32
CA GLU A 426 1.30 -4.93 25.73
C GLU A 426 1.16 -6.22 26.57
N ARG A 427 0.73 -7.33 25.95
CA ARG A 427 0.64 -8.65 26.59
C ARG A 427 1.98 -9.40 26.70
N LYS A 428 3.01 -9.01 25.94
CA LYS A 428 4.33 -9.67 25.86
C LYS A 428 5.46 -8.86 26.49
N ASP A 429 5.35 -7.54 26.54
CA ASP A 429 6.40 -6.63 27.03
C ASP A 429 6.63 -6.74 28.55
N MET A 430 5.86 -7.59 29.24
CA MET A 430 6.15 -8.02 30.61
C MET A 430 7.37 -8.96 30.73
N THR A 431 7.92 -9.49 29.63
CA THR A 431 9.07 -10.43 29.66
C THR A 431 10.21 -10.17 28.66
N LEU A 432 10.00 -9.37 27.60
CA LEU A 432 11.04 -9.08 26.59
C LEU A 432 11.99 -7.96 27.03
N SER A 433 12.95 -8.31 27.89
CA SER A 433 14.06 -7.45 28.30
C SER A 433 14.96 -7.06 27.11
N ASP A 434 15.37 -5.78 27.04
CA ASP A 434 16.27 -5.19 26.00
C ASP A 434 17.55 -6.01 25.70
N SER A 435 18.00 -6.81 26.67
CA SER A 435 19.11 -7.75 26.51
C SER A 435 18.90 -8.76 25.37
N SER A 436 17.66 -9.07 24.97
CA SER A 436 17.39 -10.04 23.89
C SER A 436 17.86 -9.56 22.52
N VAL A 437 17.66 -8.28 22.20
CA VAL A 437 18.24 -7.65 20.98
C VAL A 437 19.75 -7.66 21.05
N GLU A 438 20.33 -7.29 22.19
CA GLU A 438 21.77 -7.23 22.35
C GLU A 438 22.44 -8.61 22.21
N ILE A 439 21.81 -9.69 22.72
CA ILE A 439 22.25 -11.08 22.52
C ILE A 439 22.29 -11.44 21.03
N VAL A 440 21.23 -11.12 20.28
CA VAL A 440 21.12 -11.41 18.85
C VAL A 440 22.15 -10.62 18.03
N LEU A 441 22.39 -9.35 18.37
CA LEU A 441 23.37 -8.50 17.70
C LEU A 441 24.83 -8.90 18.04
N LYS A 442 25.11 -9.37 19.27
CA LYS A 442 26.43 -9.89 19.66
C LYS A 442 26.72 -11.27 19.04
N HIS A 443 25.70 -12.06 18.72
CA HIS A 443 25.89 -13.43 18.24
C HIS A 443 26.25 -13.48 16.73
N LYS A 444 27.49 -13.90 16.42
CA LYS A 444 28.10 -13.87 15.07
C LYS A 444 27.25 -14.48 13.93
N LYS A 445 26.45 -15.52 14.19
CA LYS A 445 25.55 -16.13 13.18
C LYS A 445 24.18 -15.46 13.11
N ALA A 446 23.74 -14.78 14.16
CA ALA A 446 22.41 -14.15 14.23
C ALA A 446 22.41 -12.71 13.72
N TYR A 447 23.50 -11.96 13.96
CA TYR A 447 23.69 -10.60 13.42
C TYR A 447 23.40 -10.47 11.91
N PRO A 448 23.97 -11.29 10.98
CA PRO A 448 23.66 -11.15 9.54
C PRO A 448 22.21 -11.49 9.19
N ILE A 449 21.55 -12.36 9.97
CA ILE A 449 20.12 -12.68 9.81
C ILE A 449 19.27 -11.46 10.22
N MET A 450 19.61 -10.83 11.35
CA MET A 450 18.96 -9.61 11.84
C MET A 450 19.15 -8.45 10.85
N LEU A 451 20.37 -8.26 10.34
CA LEU A 451 20.69 -7.21 9.37
C LEU A 451 19.94 -7.39 8.04
N ASP A 452 19.84 -8.61 7.52
CA ASP A 452 19.04 -8.87 6.32
C ASP A 452 17.53 -8.69 6.57
N PHE A 453 17.03 -9.08 7.74
CA PHE A 453 15.62 -8.89 8.08
C PHE A 453 15.27 -7.39 8.26
N ALA A 454 16.15 -6.62 8.90
CA ALA A 454 16.03 -5.16 9.03
C ALA A 454 16.06 -4.48 7.65
N ARG A 455 16.98 -4.88 6.76
CA ARG A 455 17.04 -4.43 5.36
C ARG A 455 15.72 -4.67 4.61
N ARG A 456 15.12 -5.87 4.75
CA ARG A 456 13.81 -6.22 4.13
C ARG A 456 12.63 -5.49 4.79
N SER A 457 12.77 -5.12 6.06
CA SER A 457 11.82 -4.28 6.81
C SER A 457 11.98 -2.78 6.53
N TYR A 458 12.90 -2.44 5.64
CA TYR A 458 13.31 -1.11 5.22
C TYR A 458 14.03 -0.23 6.26
N CYS A 459 14.50 -0.82 7.36
CA CYS A 459 15.13 -0.14 8.50
C CYS A 459 16.53 -0.68 8.91
N PRO A 460 17.51 -0.82 8.00
CA PRO A 460 18.84 -1.36 8.33
C PRO A 460 19.70 -0.42 9.20
N GLU A 461 19.41 0.88 9.24
CA GLU A 461 20.21 1.91 9.89
C GLU A 461 20.48 1.66 11.38
N ALA A 462 19.49 1.23 12.17
CA ALA A 462 19.69 0.96 13.59
C ALA A 462 20.67 -0.22 13.85
N VAL A 463 20.65 -1.26 13.00
CA VAL A 463 21.59 -2.39 13.10
C VAL A 463 23.01 -1.95 12.77
N LEU A 464 23.17 -1.17 11.69
CA LEU A 464 24.47 -0.68 11.24
C LEU A 464 25.05 0.34 12.25
N CYS A 465 24.25 1.29 12.71
CA CYS A 465 24.64 2.29 13.72
C CYS A 465 25.11 1.64 15.02
N TRP A 466 24.35 0.66 15.54
CA TRP A 466 24.77 -0.09 16.73
C TRP A 466 26.12 -0.79 16.53
N SER A 467 26.32 -1.42 15.36
CA SER A 467 27.56 -2.11 15.00
C SER A 467 28.76 -1.16 14.95
N ASP A 468 28.60 0.02 14.35
CA ASP A 468 29.64 1.04 14.28
C ASP A 468 29.93 1.67 15.65
N ILE A 469 28.93 1.81 16.53
CA ILE A 469 29.14 2.20 17.93
C ILE A 469 29.96 1.15 18.68
N GLN A 470 29.74 -0.16 18.45
CA GLN A 470 30.60 -1.19 19.04
C GLN A 470 32.05 -1.11 18.51
N ARG A 471 32.25 -0.76 17.23
CA ARG A 471 33.59 -0.54 16.65
C ARG A 471 34.26 0.68 17.27
N PHE A 472 33.54 1.79 17.41
CA PHE A 472 33.99 3.01 18.09
C PHE A 472 34.46 2.72 19.52
N LYS A 473 33.65 2.00 20.31
CA LYS A 473 33.99 1.61 21.69
C LYS A 473 35.27 0.79 21.81
N LYS A 474 35.52 -0.11 20.86
CA LYS A 474 36.71 -0.98 20.81
C LYS A 474 37.96 -0.26 20.30
N THR A 475 37.82 0.86 19.59
CA THR A 475 38.96 1.56 18.97
C THR A 475 39.86 2.19 20.03
N VAL A 476 41.11 1.73 20.17
CA VAL A 476 42.05 2.20 21.21
C VAL A 476 42.72 3.52 20.83
N ASN A 477 43.15 3.66 19.57
CA ASN A 477 43.80 4.88 19.08
C ASN A 477 42.82 6.08 19.09
N LYS A 478 43.21 7.18 19.76
CA LYS A 478 42.37 8.39 19.93
C LYS A 478 42.04 9.11 18.63
N GLU A 479 42.95 9.12 17.65
CA GLU A 479 42.76 9.76 16.35
C GLU A 479 41.79 8.95 15.50
N LYS A 480 42.05 7.64 15.31
CA LYS A 480 41.12 6.70 14.65
C LYS A 480 39.71 6.75 15.31
N ARG A 481 39.64 6.85 16.65
CA ARG A 481 38.37 6.98 17.39
C ARG A 481 37.66 8.30 17.09
N LYS A 482 38.38 9.42 16.96
CA LYS A 482 37.82 10.72 16.59
C LYS A 482 37.26 10.72 15.16
N GLU A 483 37.97 10.09 14.23
CA GLU A 483 37.51 9.91 12.85
C GLU A 483 36.25 9.04 12.79
N MET A 484 36.21 7.93 13.53
CA MET A 484 35.03 7.08 13.68
C MET A 484 33.84 7.83 14.30
N ALA A 485 34.06 8.72 15.27
CA ALA A 485 33.01 9.57 15.82
C ALA A 485 32.43 10.53 14.78
N GLN A 486 33.27 11.19 13.99
CA GLN A 486 32.81 12.05 12.89
C GLN A 486 31.99 11.22 11.88
N PHE A 487 32.48 10.05 11.49
CA PHE A 487 31.77 9.14 10.57
C PHE A 487 30.39 8.75 11.09
N ILE A 488 30.25 8.40 12.38
CA ILE A 488 28.95 8.05 12.97
C ILE A 488 27.99 9.25 12.98
N ILE A 489 28.49 10.44 13.32
CA ILE A 489 27.69 11.68 13.31
C ILE A 489 27.21 11.98 11.87
N ASP A 490 28.11 11.97 10.90
CA ASP A 490 27.82 12.27 9.50
C ASP A 490 26.87 11.24 8.85
N THR A 491 27.01 9.96 9.21
CA THR A 491 26.29 8.85 8.57
C THR A 491 24.92 8.58 9.19
N TYR A 492 24.77 8.77 10.51
CA TYR A 492 23.54 8.39 11.22
C TYR A 492 22.81 9.58 11.87
N VAL A 493 23.52 10.61 12.35
CA VAL A 493 22.93 11.71 13.14
C VAL A 493 22.70 12.98 12.31
N THR A 494 23.28 13.08 11.12
CA THR A 494 23.06 14.22 10.21
C THR A 494 21.70 14.13 9.52
N ILE A 495 20.96 15.23 9.53
CA ILE A 495 19.65 15.34 8.84
C ILE A 495 19.83 15.15 7.33
N SER A 496 18.91 14.40 6.72
CA SER A 496 18.96 13.95 5.32
C SER A 496 20.13 13.00 5.00
N SER A 497 20.79 12.42 6.01
CA SER A 497 21.82 11.41 5.78
C SER A 497 21.21 10.10 5.23
N PRO A 498 21.94 9.33 4.41
CA PRO A 498 21.43 8.07 3.84
C PRO A 498 20.94 7.05 4.88
N LEU A 499 21.53 7.06 6.07
CA LEU A 499 21.22 6.19 7.20
C LEU A 499 20.80 7.00 8.43
N GLU A 500 20.14 8.16 8.22
CA GLU A 500 19.54 8.95 9.29
C GLU A 500 18.66 8.07 10.20
N ILE A 501 19.01 7.99 11.48
CA ILE A 501 18.23 7.25 12.48
C ILE A 501 17.07 8.10 12.99
N ASN A 502 15.92 7.48 13.27
CA ASN A 502 14.67 8.18 13.62
C ASN A 502 14.62 8.66 15.09
N ILE A 503 15.64 9.41 15.55
CA ILE A 503 15.71 9.90 16.94
C ILE A 503 14.98 11.24 17.15
N PRO A 504 14.32 11.44 18.31
CA PRO A 504 13.77 12.74 18.66
C PRO A 504 14.88 13.79 18.82
N ASN A 505 14.62 15.02 18.40
CA ASN A 505 15.55 16.16 18.48
C ASN A 505 16.92 15.93 17.79
N ILE A 506 16.98 15.13 16.72
CA ILE A 506 18.21 14.80 15.98
C ILE A 506 19.14 15.99 15.70
N ALA A 507 18.58 17.17 15.35
CA ALA A 507 19.35 18.40 15.13
C ALA A 507 20.18 18.82 16.36
N LYS A 508 19.58 18.71 17.56
CA LYS A 508 20.22 19.05 18.84
C LYS A 508 21.28 18.02 19.20
N THR A 509 20.96 16.73 19.05
CA THR A 509 21.90 15.63 19.26
C THR A 509 23.13 15.74 18.34
N HIS A 510 22.92 16.08 17.07
CA HIS A 510 23.98 16.37 16.10
C HIS A 510 24.86 17.55 16.55
N GLN A 511 24.26 18.65 17.03
CA GLN A 511 25.03 19.79 17.54
C GLN A 511 25.86 19.41 18.78
N GLU A 512 25.25 18.79 19.80
CA GLU A 512 25.91 18.40 21.04
C GLU A 512 27.09 17.44 20.81
N LEU A 513 26.94 16.48 19.89
CA LEU A 513 28.01 15.55 19.53
C LEU A 513 29.15 16.26 18.77
N ASN A 514 28.83 17.17 17.85
CA ASN A 514 29.85 17.99 17.16
C ASN A 514 30.60 18.93 18.13
N GLU A 515 29.94 19.47 19.14
CA GLU A 515 30.58 20.30 20.17
C GLU A 515 31.56 19.47 21.02
N LYS A 516 31.15 18.28 21.49
CA LYS A 516 32.07 17.33 22.16
C LYS A 516 33.26 16.93 21.28
N LEU A 517 33.03 16.71 19.99
CA LEU A 517 34.06 16.33 19.03
C LEU A 517 35.08 17.46 18.78
N LYS A 518 34.60 18.71 18.67
CA LYS A 518 35.44 19.92 18.57
C LYS A 518 36.24 20.17 19.85
N ALA A 519 35.62 19.97 21.01
CA ALA A 519 36.27 20.04 22.32
C ALA A 519 37.26 18.86 22.58
N ASN A 520 37.40 17.93 21.62
CA ASN A 520 38.24 16.74 21.72
C ASN A 520 37.84 15.77 22.86
N GLN A 521 36.60 15.86 23.35
CA GLN A 521 36.03 15.06 24.44
C GLN A 521 35.45 13.72 23.94
N VAL A 522 36.26 12.95 23.20
CA VAL A 522 35.85 11.69 22.55
C VAL A 522 35.93 10.51 23.53
N VAL A 523 34.94 10.43 24.42
CA VAL A 523 34.79 9.37 25.43
C VAL A 523 34.09 8.13 24.86
N VAL A 524 34.31 6.95 25.46
CA VAL A 524 33.84 5.63 24.96
C VAL A 524 32.31 5.53 24.93
N ASP A 525 31.68 6.23 25.87
CA ASP A 525 30.26 6.34 26.16
C ASP A 525 29.55 7.49 25.41
N MET A 526 30.27 8.22 24.53
CA MET A 526 29.75 9.38 23.78
C MET A 526 28.43 9.11 23.02
N PHE A 527 28.22 7.88 22.56
CA PHE A 527 27.04 7.46 21.79
C PHE A 527 26.03 6.60 22.58
N GLN A 528 26.16 6.47 23.91
CA GLN A 528 25.33 5.56 24.72
C GLN A 528 23.81 5.80 24.56
N GLN A 529 23.36 7.06 24.47
CA GLN A 529 21.94 7.36 24.27
C GLN A 529 21.42 6.90 22.90
N ILE A 530 22.24 7.04 21.86
CA ILE A 530 21.90 6.58 20.50
C ILE A 530 21.90 5.05 20.45
N GLU A 531 22.86 4.40 21.09
CA GLU A 531 22.91 2.93 21.20
C GLU A 531 21.66 2.34 21.86
N ILE A 532 21.20 2.93 22.97
CA ILE A 532 19.96 2.52 23.65
C ILE A 532 18.77 2.70 22.69
N PHE A 533 18.69 3.83 21.98
CA PHE A 533 17.62 4.05 21.00
C PHE A 533 17.65 3.02 19.86
N CYS A 534 18.83 2.69 19.32
CA CYS A 534 18.95 1.64 18.30
C CYS A 534 18.49 0.28 18.82
N ILE A 535 18.76 -0.06 20.08
CA ILE A 535 18.26 -1.31 20.69
C ILE A 535 16.72 -1.29 20.79
N GLN A 536 16.15 -0.17 21.24
CA GLN A 536 14.70 0.01 21.36
C GLN A 536 13.97 -0.10 20.01
N ASP A 537 14.46 0.58 18.98
CA ASP A 537 13.91 0.54 17.61
C ASP A 537 13.98 -0.88 17.02
N LEU A 538 15.02 -1.65 17.36
CA LEU A 538 15.20 -3.03 16.93
C LEU A 538 14.35 -4.06 17.69
N ASN A 539 13.69 -3.71 18.80
CA ASN A 539 12.79 -4.64 19.51
C ASN A 539 11.61 -5.08 18.62
N GLU A 540 10.98 -4.16 17.87
CA GLU A 540 9.88 -4.48 16.94
C GLU A 540 10.36 -5.36 15.77
N VAL A 541 11.55 -5.06 15.26
CA VAL A 541 12.21 -5.85 14.19
C VAL A 541 12.51 -7.25 14.69
N LEU A 542 13.01 -7.40 15.93
CA LEU A 542 13.32 -8.69 16.52
C LEU A 542 12.08 -9.54 16.77
N HIS A 543 10.99 -8.95 17.28
CA HIS A 543 9.73 -9.65 17.51
C HIS A 543 9.14 -10.22 16.21
N ARG A 544 9.23 -9.47 15.11
CA ARG A 544 8.83 -9.95 13.77
C ARG A 544 9.79 -11.00 13.23
N LEU A 545 11.10 -10.85 13.46
CA LEU A 545 12.10 -11.83 13.06
C LEU A 545 11.90 -13.17 13.78
N SER A 546 11.74 -13.18 15.11
CA SER A 546 11.57 -14.41 15.91
C SER A 546 10.30 -15.17 15.51
N ALA A 547 9.20 -14.47 15.22
CA ALA A 547 8.00 -15.08 14.66
C ALA A 547 8.21 -15.74 13.28
N SER A 548 9.19 -15.28 12.50
CA SER A 548 9.51 -15.81 11.16
C SER A 548 10.67 -16.81 11.12
N ASN A 549 11.51 -16.85 12.16
CA ASN A 549 12.78 -17.57 12.16
C ASN A 549 12.98 -18.36 13.47
N LYS A 550 12.79 -19.68 13.38
CA LYS A 550 12.91 -20.62 14.51
C LYS A 550 14.27 -20.57 15.22
N PHE A 551 15.37 -20.35 14.49
CA PHE A 551 16.70 -20.26 15.10
C PHE A 551 16.80 -19.02 16.01
N ILE A 552 16.31 -17.87 15.55
CA ILE A 552 16.29 -16.64 16.35
C ILE A 552 15.34 -16.79 17.55
N ALA A 553 14.17 -17.41 17.38
CA ALA A 553 13.28 -17.73 18.50
C ALA A 553 13.99 -18.58 19.57
N SER A 554 14.60 -19.71 19.18
CA SER A 554 15.32 -20.58 20.12
C SER A 554 16.48 -19.88 20.83
N LEU A 555 17.17 -18.95 20.16
CA LEU A 555 18.28 -18.19 20.75
C LEU A 555 17.80 -17.22 21.85
N ILE A 556 16.56 -16.72 21.74
CA ILE A 556 15.93 -15.87 22.77
C ILE A 556 15.37 -16.73 23.92
N GLU A 557 14.80 -17.89 23.61
CA GLU A 557 14.20 -18.82 24.59
C GLU A 557 15.22 -19.56 25.48
N THR A 558 16.49 -19.62 25.08
CA THR A 558 17.56 -20.31 25.86
C THR A 558 18.15 -19.42 26.98
N ARG A 559 17.41 -18.41 27.43
CA ARG A 559 17.80 -17.45 28.48
C ARG A 559 16.93 -17.63 29.73
#